data_AF-A0A8D8FT18-F1
#
_entry.id   AF-A0A8D8FT18-F1
#
_cell.length_a   1.000
_cell.length_b   1.000
_cell.length_c   1.000
_cell.angle_alpha   90.00
_cell.angle_beta   90.00
_cell.angle_gamma   90.00
#
_symmetry.space_group_name_H-M   'P 1'
#
loop_
_entity.id
_entity.type
_entity.pdbx_description
1 polymer ?
#
loop_
_entity_poly.entity_id
_entity_poly.type
_entity_poly.pdbx_seq_one_letter_code
_entity_poly.pdbx_strand_id
1 'polypeptide(L)'
;MNCKPIVTYSGDTRLFKTLEAHIVAALPADTAEWKRSYGRPVKNVRVEAAFQPFDAKALEKFRDGSWSILNHPVLHVYVTECNDVEAYRASVKEEIDQWLRTLNGYNVTDWMILLVETLDIKKSKNILPRTTVLDKIRVDFASKNGDRCLSLLNHSKFEMKATESFRCLLQRIRHLMLTGYNKNIVKYEELIRSNRENRIQENWNFIDYFLLQEQLAFVLEMLGQYSEALVQYDELDALFSQFILNSVYGEKQKWLHIFDQPLYAFHGISLNPVKMNETRKKIISQSVNLLEFRSYLFERQCLLLDANGKPWEIAERLLPFLFSTLREIEALKLETPEGALACWEFVCALEVLNLCDKVQESKDIHKCSQYSAPIWNLAKDKLYSLGKQCGLLPGFTPTSEQLHTVVHLSAGMGDTVPEQENTLEVDTKEKAKPHSPVRKPKKSATDSLKEALGSNQAFTKLYLELSELAISTYKHVSRLRSARLVGLDLGNFYITLNEPQKAVVFFTDLLRELKTESWHYLASQTLLELASCYQKMEDSVNYTKTCSAISCCLDLETLVRTFYFDEFLKSLKKLQELRNVDIDALNVVAVLDDHFKVGF
;
A
#
# COMPACT_ATOMS: atom_id res chain seq x y z
N MET A 1 -0.56 6.79 11.42
CA MET A 1 -0.35 7.60 12.64
C MET A 1 -1.70 7.75 13.34
N ASN A 2 -1.81 7.41 14.63
CA ASN A 2 -3.06 7.63 15.37
C ASN A 2 -3.14 9.07 15.89
N CYS A 3 -3.37 10.02 14.99
CA CYS A 3 -3.79 11.36 15.40
C CYS A 3 -5.30 11.33 15.68
N LYS A 4 -5.74 12.09 16.68
CA LYS A 4 -7.16 12.27 17.00
C LYS A 4 -7.52 13.75 16.98
N PRO A 5 -8.74 14.12 16.56
CA PRO A 5 -9.23 15.48 16.63
C PRO A 5 -9.12 16.07 18.03
N ILE A 6 -8.63 17.30 18.15
CA ILE A 6 -8.46 17.96 19.44
C ILE A 6 -9.73 18.72 19.83
N VAL A 7 -10.29 18.40 20.98
CA VAL A 7 -11.37 19.15 21.63
C VAL A 7 -10.83 19.72 22.93
N THR A 8 -11.02 21.01 23.16
CA THR A 8 -10.58 21.63 24.43
C THR A 8 -11.73 21.77 25.42
N TYR A 9 -11.42 21.72 26.71
CA TYR A 9 -12.41 21.96 27.76
C TYR A 9 -11.97 23.05 28.75
N SER A 10 -12.93 23.79 29.31
CA SER A 10 -12.76 24.86 30.30
C SER A 10 -13.89 24.84 31.33
N GLY A 11 -13.80 25.65 32.39
CA GLY A 11 -14.75 25.69 33.50
C GLY A 11 -14.41 24.64 34.57
N ASP A 12 -15.40 23.86 35.00
CA ASP A 12 -15.20 22.80 35.99
C ASP A 12 -14.48 21.58 35.38
N THR A 13 -13.14 21.60 35.51
CA THR A 13 -12.26 20.55 35.01
C THR A 13 -12.47 19.22 35.74
N ARG A 14 -12.75 19.25 37.05
CA ARG A 14 -12.92 18.02 37.84
C ARG A 14 -14.18 17.29 37.38
N LEU A 15 -15.24 18.05 37.16
CA LEU A 15 -16.49 17.55 36.62
C LEU A 15 -16.31 16.96 35.23
N PHE A 16 -15.64 17.68 34.31
CA PHE A 16 -15.43 17.16 32.95
C PHE A 16 -14.65 15.83 32.94
N LYS A 17 -13.64 15.69 33.81
CA LYS A 17 -12.88 14.43 33.93
C LYS A 17 -13.74 13.21 34.30
N THR A 18 -14.85 13.39 35.01
CA THR A 18 -15.79 12.29 35.30
C THR A 18 -16.57 11.84 34.05
N LEU A 19 -16.73 12.72 33.06
CA LEU A 19 -17.48 12.48 31.83
C LEU A 19 -16.60 12.02 30.67
N GLU A 20 -15.34 12.45 30.63
CA GLU A 20 -14.41 12.27 29.51
C GLU A 20 -14.33 10.81 29.03
N ALA A 21 -14.12 9.85 29.93
CA ALA A 21 -13.99 8.44 29.55
C ALA A 21 -15.25 7.90 28.84
N HIS A 22 -16.43 8.30 29.32
CA HIS A 22 -17.71 7.91 28.73
C HIS A 22 -17.90 8.56 27.36
N ILE A 23 -17.54 9.84 27.21
CA ILE A 23 -17.64 10.56 25.94
C ILE A 23 -16.69 9.96 24.91
N VAL A 24 -15.42 9.75 25.27
CA VAL A 24 -14.40 9.17 24.38
C VAL A 24 -14.81 7.79 23.89
N ALA A 25 -15.33 6.93 24.76
CA ALA A 25 -15.79 5.60 24.40
C ALA A 25 -17.04 5.62 23.49
N ALA A 26 -17.97 6.55 23.74
CA ALA A 26 -19.25 6.57 23.04
C ALA A 26 -19.26 7.40 21.74
N LEU A 27 -18.34 8.35 21.56
CA LEU A 27 -18.24 9.19 20.35
C LEU A 27 -18.14 8.39 19.04
N PRO A 28 -17.25 7.39 18.88
CA PRO A 28 -17.13 6.64 17.62
C PRO A 28 -18.25 5.60 17.40
N ALA A 29 -19.11 5.35 18.40
CA ALA A 29 -20.11 4.29 18.35
C ALA A 29 -21.22 4.52 17.30
N ASP A 30 -21.44 5.77 16.89
CA ASP A 30 -22.47 6.13 15.90
C ASP A 30 -21.91 7.10 14.86
N THR A 31 -22.52 7.09 13.68
CA THR A 31 -22.16 7.96 12.55
C THR A 31 -22.83 9.33 12.66
N ALA A 32 -22.20 10.35 12.08
CA ALA A 32 -22.77 11.68 11.94
C ALA A 32 -22.69 12.17 10.49
N GLU A 33 -23.70 12.92 10.08
CA GLU A 33 -23.74 13.57 8.78
C GLU A 33 -22.71 14.71 8.73
N TRP A 34 -21.71 14.54 7.89
CA TRP A 34 -20.76 15.59 7.53
C TRP A 34 -21.26 16.35 6.30
N LYS A 35 -21.80 17.54 6.56
CA LYS A 35 -22.21 18.49 5.51
C LYS A 35 -20.98 19.31 5.09
N ARG A 36 -20.57 19.11 3.85
CA ARG A 36 -19.31 19.64 3.32
C ARG A 36 -19.54 20.93 2.55
N SER A 37 -18.49 21.75 2.47
CA SER A 37 -18.52 23.00 1.70
C SER A 37 -18.65 22.76 0.18
N TYR A 38 -19.03 23.81 -0.54
CA TYR A 38 -19.05 23.86 -2.02
C TYR A 38 -19.92 22.79 -2.70
N GLY A 39 -21.01 22.37 -2.06
CA GLY A 39 -21.95 21.40 -2.65
C GLY A 39 -21.40 19.98 -2.76
N ARG A 40 -20.27 19.66 -2.10
CA ARG A 40 -19.75 18.29 -2.04
C ARG A 40 -20.78 17.37 -1.37
N PRO A 41 -20.91 16.11 -1.80
CA PRO A 41 -21.89 15.17 -1.23
C PRO A 41 -21.76 15.03 0.28
N VAL A 42 -22.90 14.89 0.96
CA VAL A 42 -22.95 14.58 2.39
C VAL A 42 -22.38 13.18 2.62
N LYS A 43 -21.53 13.04 3.65
CA LYS A 43 -20.90 11.78 4.04
C LYS A 43 -21.29 11.42 5.47
N ASN A 44 -21.46 10.14 5.76
CA ASN A 44 -21.60 9.67 7.13
C ASN A 44 -20.24 9.24 7.66
N VAL A 45 -19.79 9.88 8.74
CA VAL A 45 -18.46 9.64 9.32
C VAL A 45 -18.56 9.32 10.80
N ARG A 46 -17.63 8.51 11.28
CA ARG A 46 -17.42 8.29 12.73
C ARG A 46 -16.34 9.26 13.18
N VAL A 47 -16.53 9.85 14.35
CA VAL A 47 -15.63 10.87 14.88
C VAL A 47 -15.06 10.40 16.20
N GLU A 48 -13.75 10.50 16.32
CA GLU A 48 -13.03 10.35 17.59
C GLU A 48 -12.58 11.71 18.11
N ALA A 49 -12.22 11.81 19.38
CA ALA A 49 -11.69 13.03 19.97
C ALA A 49 -10.61 12.72 21.02
N ALA A 50 -9.60 13.57 21.07
CA ALA A 50 -8.69 13.72 22.21
C ALA A 50 -9.04 15.03 22.93
N PHE A 51 -9.22 14.95 24.24
CA PHE A 51 -9.60 16.10 25.06
C PHE A 51 -8.39 16.67 25.80
N GLN A 52 -8.23 17.99 25.76
CA GLN A 52 -7.17 18.69 26.50
C GLN A 52 -7.69 19.95 27.19
N PRO A 53 -7.09 20.40 28.30
CA PRO A 53 -7.45 21.68 28.91
C PRO A 53 -7.31 22.83 27.91
N PHE A 54 -8.22 23.79 27.99
CA PHE A 54 -8.12 25.01 27.20
C PHE A 54 -6.89 25.81 27.60
N ASP A 55 -6.04 26.12 26.63
CA ASP A 55 -4.89 27.02 26.77
C ASP A 55 -4.97 28.10 25.69
N ALA A 56 -5.12 29.36 26.12
CA ALA A 56 -5.18 30.49 25.21
C ALA A 56 -3.87 30.68 24.42
N LYS A 57 -2.71 30.30 24.98
CA LYS A 57 -1.41 30.40 24.31
C LYS A 57 -1.31 29.44 23.12
N ALA A 58 -2.00 28.30 23.18
CA ALA A 58 -2.09 27.41 22.05
C ALA A 58 -2.76 28.08 20.83
N LEU A 59 -3.64 29.08 21.06
CA LEU A 59 -4.31 29.82 19.99
C LEU A 59 -3.45 30.89 19.32
N GLU A 60 -2.44 31.42 20.03
CA GLU A 60 -1.50 32.43 19.48
C GLU A 60 -0.76 31.89 18.25
N LYS A 61 -0.33 30.62 18.30
CA LYS A 61 0.34 29.94 17.18
C LYS A 61 -0.49 29.93 15.89
N PHE A 62 -1.82 29.91 16.01
CA PHE A 62 -2.73 29.94 14.86
C PHE A 62 -2.97 31.34 14.31
N ARG A 63 -2.71 32.39 15.11
CA ARG A 63 -2.75 33.78 14.66
C ARG A 63 -1.50 34.14 13.87
N ASP A 64 -0.35 33.65 14.29
CA ASP A 64 0.96 33.97 13.69
C ASP A 64 1.24 33.23 12.37
N GLY A 65 0.26 32.48 11.84
CA GLY A 65 0.38 31.79 10.55
C GLY A 65 1.14 30.46 10.59
N SER A 66 1.66 30.04 11.76
CA SER A 66 2.21 28.69 11.98
C SER A 66 1.10 27.63 12.06
N TRP A 67 0.39 27.46 10.95
CA TRP A 67 -0.85 26.69 10.86
C TRP A 67 -0.58 25.20 10.67
N SER A 68 -1.06 24.39 11.61
CA SER A 68 -1.14 22.93 11.48
C SER A 68 -2.57 22.50 11.78
N ILE A 69 -3.25 21.92 10.79
CA ILE A 69 -4.64 21.46 10.93
C ILE A 69 -4.77 20.30 11.92
N LEU A 70 -3.72 19.51 12.10
CA LEU A 70 -3.71 18.38 13.06
C LEU A 70 -3.73 18.84 14.51
N ASN A 71 -3.03 19.93 14.80
CA ASN A 71 -2.90 20.46 16.16
C ASN A 71 -3.96 21.53 16.48
N HIS A 72 -4.77 21.94 15.50
CA HIS A 72 -5.78 22.96 15.68
C HIS A 72 -7.05 22.38 16.31
N PRO A 73 -7.48 22.89 17.49
CA PRO A 73 -8.72 22.43 18.10
C PRO A 73 -9.93 22.64 17.19
N VAL A 74 -10.83 21.65 17.16
CA VAL A 74 -12.04 21.69 16.32
C VAL A 74 -13.29 22.10 17.10
N LEU A 75 -13.23 22.04 18.44
CA LEU A 75 -14.33 22.40 19.33
C LEU A 75 -13.77 22.83 20.71
N HIS A 76 -14.42 23.82 21.30
CA HIS A 76 -14.15 24.30 22.66
C HIS A 76 -15.38 24.10 23.55
N VAL A 77 -15.24 23.37 24.66
CA VAL A 77 -16.34 23.01 25.56
C VAL A 77 -16.17 23.73 26.90
N TYR A 78 -17.16 24.52 27.31
CA TYR A 78 -17.22 25.04 28.68
C TYR A 78 -18.13 24.16 29.52
N VAL A 79 -17.65 23.69 30.67
CA VAL A 79 -18.40 22.79 31.54
C VAL A 79 -18.65 23.48 32.86
N THR A 80 -19.90 23.44 33.34
CA THR A 80 -20.27 24.02 34.63
C THR A 80 -21.38 23.19 35.28
N GLU A 81 -21.41 23.16 36.61
CA GLU A 81 -22.54 22.67 37.40
C GLU A 81 -23.19 23.86 38.11
N CYS A 82 -24.46 24.15 37.80
CA CYS A 82 -25.18 25.26 38.42
C CYS A 82 -26.70 25.05 38.34
N ASN A 83 -27.33 24.83 39.49
CA ASN A 83 -28.78 24.58 39.56
C ASN A 83 -29.58 25.80 40.06
N ASP A 84 -28.91 26.92 40.36
CA ASP A 84 -29.49 28.09 41.01
C ASP A 84 -29.29 29.37 40.17
N VAL A 85 -30.38 30.10 39.92
CA VAL A 85 -30.37 31.25 38.99
C VAL A 85 -29.64 32.44 39.59
N GLU A 86 -29.74 32.62 40.91
CA GLU A 86 -29.01 33.65 41.65
C GLU A 86 -27.51 33.37 41.63
N ALA A 87 -27.07 32.14 41.92
CA ALA A 87 -25.67 31.73 41.78
C ALA A 87 -25.13 31.90 40.36
N TYR A 88 -25.92 31.55 39.33
CA TYR A 88 -25.55 31.78 37.94
C TYR A 88 -25.26 33.26 37.64
N ARG A 89 -26.13 34.16 38.11
CA ARG A 89 -25.95 35.61 37.90
C ARG A 89 -24.78 36.19 38.68
N ALA A 90 -24.43 35.58 39.81
CA ALA A 90 -23.39 36.08 40.70
C ALA A 90 -21.97 35.77 40.20
N SER A 91 -21.73 34.61 39.58
CA SER A 91 -20.38 34.22 39.14
C SER A 91 -20.33 33.54 37.77
N VAL A 92 -21.11 32.48 37.55
CA VAL A 92 -21.00 31.61 36.36
C VAL A 92 -21.19 32.38 35.04
N LYS A 93 -22.08 33.38 35.03
CA LYS A 93 -22.29 34.25 33.87
C LYS A 93 -21.02 35.01 33.50
N GLU A 94 -20.31 35.58 34.46
CA GLU A 94 -19.10 36.36 34.20
C GLU A 94 -17.95 35.48 33.71
N GLU A 95 -17.81 34.28 34.28
CA GLU A 95 -16.79 33.30 33.86
C GLU A 95 -17.00 32.82 32.41
N ILE A 96 -18.23 32.49 32.04
CA ILE A 96 -18.58 32.10 30.66
C ILE A 96 -18.32 33.26 29.69
N ASP A 97 -18.72 34.48 30.07
CA ASP A 97 -18.52 35.67 29.24
C ASP A 97 -17.02 35.94 29.01
N GLN A 98 -16.20 35.84 30.05
CA GLN A 98 -14.74 36.00 29.95
C GLN A 98 -14.10 34.96 29.02
N TRP A 99 -14.51 33.69 29.14
CA TRP A 99 -14.03 32.62 28.27
C TRP A 99 -14.43 32.85 26.80
N LEU A 100 -15.70 33.20 26.54
CA LEU A 100 -16.18 33.51 25.19
C LEU A 100 -15.49 34.74 24.59
N ARG A 101 -15.24 35.79 25.37
CA ARG A 101 -14.46 36.96 24.93
C ARG A 101 -13.05 36.56 24.50
N THR A 102 -12.42 35.64 25.25
CA THR A 102 -11.11 35.10 24.90
C THR A 102 -11.14 34.39 23.56
N LEU A 103 -12.09 33.47 23.34
CA LEU A 103 -12.26 32.77 22.06
C LEU A 103 -12.55 33.73 20.89
N ASN A 104 -13.45 34.69 21.10
CA ASN A 104 -13.78 35.71 20.09
C ASN A 104 -12.57 36.56 19.72
N GLY A 105 -11.67 36.86 20.67
CA GLY A 105 -10.41 37.54 20.41
C GLY A 105 -9.48 36.79 19.43
N TYR A 106 -9.67 35.48 19.26
CA TYR A 106 -8.98 34.65 18.26
C TYR A 106 -9.85 34.30 17.06
N ASN A 107 -11.01 34.94 16.89
CA ASN A 107 -12.01 34.62 15.87
C ASN A 107 -12.50 33.17 15.91
N VAL A 108 -12.49 32.55 17.10
CA VAL A 108 -12.96 31.18 17.30
C VAL A 108 -14.47 31.20 17.57
N THR A 109 -15.22 30.51 16.72
CA THR A 109 -16.70 30.47 16.78
C THR A 109 -17.25 29.08 17.11
N ASP A 110 -16.37 28.11 17.33
CA ASP A 110 -16.69 26.69 17.40
C ASP A 110 -16.63 26.24 18.87
N TRP A 111 -17.68 26.60 19.60
CA TRP A 111 -17.80 26.41 21.03
C TRP A 111 -19.13 25.76 21.42
N MET A 112 -19.17 25.16 22.61
CA MET A 112 -20.39 24.71 23.29
C MET A 112 -20.31 24.92 24.79
N ILE A 113 -21.46 25.07 25.44
CA ILE A 113 -21.61 25.17 26.89
C ILE A 113 -22.39 23.95 27.39
N LEU A 114 -21.80 23.21 28.31
CA LEU A 114 -22.36 22.01 28.94
C LEU A 114 -22.68 22.33 30.41
N LEU A 115 -23.97 22.40 30.72
CA LEU A 115 -24.46 22.48 32.08
C LEU A 115 -24.69 21.05 32.61
N VAL A 116 -24.03 20.66 33.69
CA VAL A 116 -24.37 19.41 34.38
C VAL A 116 -25.37 19.72 35.48
N GLU A 117 -26.53 19.07 35.41
CA GLU A 117 -27.61 19.24 36.37
C GLU A 117 -27.65 18.07 37.36
N THR A 118 -27.72 18.42 38.64
CA THR A 118 -27.94 17.48 39.75
C THR A 118 -29.37 17.66 40.28
N LEU A 119 -30.25 16.72 39.95
CA LEU A 119 -31.66 16.78 40.35
C LEU A 119 -31.82 16.50 41.86
N ASP A 120 -32.33 17.48 42.60
CA ASP A 120 -32.58 17.36 44.04
C ASP A 120 -34.06 16.99 44.31
N ILE A 121 -34.31 15.74 44.72
CA ILE A 121 -35.65 15.13 44.85
C ILE A 121 -36.57 15.93 45.80
N LYS A 122 -36.01 16.68 46.75
CA LYS A 122 -36.77 17.40 47.77
C LYS A 122 -37.53 18.64 47.25
N LYS A 123 -37.23 19.13 46.03
CA LYS A 123 -37.81 20.38 45.48
C LYS A 123 -38.91 20.18 44.42
N SER A 124 -39.27 18.94 44.06
CA SER A 124 -40.19 18.60 42.96
C SER A 124 -41.70 18.72 43.29
N LYS A 125 -42.13 19.77 43.99
CA LYS A 125 -43.57 20.01 44.31
C LYS A 125 -44.10 21.38 43.90
N ASN A 126 -43.49 22.05 42.91
CA ASN A 126 -43.97 23.35 42.42
C ASN A 126 -44.41 23.28 40.96
N ILE A 127 -45.64 23.73 40.68
CA ILE A 127 -46.40 23.57 39.43
C ILE A 127 -46.20 24.76 38.44
N LEU A 128 -45.36 25.75 38.78
CA LEU A 128 -45.10 26.91 37.92
C LEU A 128 -43.84 26.70 37.05
N PRO A 129 -43.87 27.01 35.74
CA PRO A 129 -42.68 26.97 34.90
C PRO A 129 -41.73 28.11 35.29
N ARG A 130 -40.69 27.78 36.07
CA ARG A 130 -39.58 28.70 36.36
C ARG A 130 -38.57 28.64 35.22
N THR A 131 -38.07 29.79 34.76
CA THR A 131 -36.91 29.87 33.85
C THR A 131 -35.73 29.12 34.49
N THR A 132 -35.18 28.15 33.76
CA THR A 132 -34.04 27.36 34.21
C THR A 132 -32.72 28.12 34.02
N VAL A 133 -31.65 27.65 34.66
CA VAL A 133 -30.28 28.18 34.41
C VAL A 133 -29.90 28.00 32.94
N LEU A 134 -30.26 26.87 32.32
CA LEU A 134 -30.06 26.63 30.89
C LEU A 134 -30.76 27.66 30.01
N ASP A 135 -32.00 28.03 30.33
CA ASP A 135 -32.74 29.06 29.58
C ASP A 135 -32.03 30.43 29.66
N LYS A 136 -31.48 30.76 30.84
CA LYS A 136 -30.70 31.98 31.02
C LYS A 136 -29.40 31.95 30.22
N ILE A 137 -28.65 30.85 30.26
CA ILE A 137 -27.44 30.65 29.45
C ILE A 137 -27.76 30.81 27.95
N ARG A 138 -28.87 30.23 27.48
CA ARG A 138 -29.29 30.34 26.08
C ARG A 138 -29.62 31.77 25.67
N VAL A 139 -30.36 32.50 26.50
CA VAL A 139 -30.69 33.91 26.23
C VAL A 139 -29.45 34.78 26.25
N ASP A 140 -28.56 34.58 27.22
CA ASP A 140 -27.39 35.43 27.44
C ASP A 140 -26.29 35.18 26.38
N PHE A 141 -26.06 33.93 25.96
CA PHE A 141 -24.90 33.57 25.11
C PHE A 141 -25.24 32.93 23.76
N ALA A 142 -26.45 32.41 23.59
CA ALA A 142 -26.80 31.56 22.46
C ALA A 142 -28.16 31.91 21.82
N SER A 143 -28.54 33.19 21.82
CA SER A 143 -29.86 33.67 21.36
C SER A 143 -30.22 33.24 19.92
N LYS A 144 -29.22 33.07 19.06
CA LYS A 144 -29.37 32.58 17.67
C LYS A 144 -28.97 31.12 17.46
N ASN A 145 -28.23 30.52 18.40
CA ASN A 145 -27.61 29.19 18.31
C ASN A 145 -27.82 28.40 19.62
N GLY A 146 -29.06 28.37 20.12
CA GLY A 146 -29.39 27.82 21.45
C GLY A 146 -29.04 26.33 21.62
N ASP A 147 -28.81 25.66 20.51
CA ASP A 147 -28.38 24.28 20.37
C ASP A 147 -26.90 24.03 20.74
N ARG A 148 -26.12 25.09 20.95
CA ARG A 148 -24.76 25.05 21.52
C ARG A 148 -24.73 24.97 23.04
N CYS A 149 -25.86 25.15 23.70
CA CYS A 149 -26.00 25.07 25.15
C CYS A 149 -26.87 23.86 25.51
N LEU A 150 -26.29 22.88 26.20
CA LEU A 150 -26.97 21.65 26.61
C LEU A 150 -26.93 21.45 28.11
N SER A 151 -27.97 20.79 28.63
CA SER A 151 -27.96 20.21 29.97
C SER A 151 -27.68 18.72 29.89
N LEU A 152 -26.84 18.22 30.80
CA LEU A 152 -26.59 16.80 31.04
C LEU A 152 -27.06 16.43 32.45
N LEU A 153 -27.91 15.41 32.56
CA LEU A 153 -28.43 14.95 33.84
C LEU A 153 -27.48 13.91 34.47
N ASN A 154 -27.11 14.09 35.74
CA ASN A 154 -26.22 13.17 36.45
C ASN A 154 -26.87 11.79 36.74
N HIS A 155 -26.09 10.70 36.60
CA HIS A 155 -26.53 9.30 36.45
C HIS A 155 -27.17 8.66 37.69
N SER A 156 -27.26 9.34 38.83
CA SER A 156 -27.49 8.65 40.09
C SER A 156 -28.93 8.14 40.32
N LYS A 157 -29.96 8.67 39.62
CA LYS A 157 -31.39 8.36 39.94
C LYS A 157 -32.41 8.36 38.79
N PHE A 158 -32.04 8.74 37.56
CA PHE A 158 -32.97 8.83 36.40
C PHE A 158 -32.38 8.22 35.13
N GLU A 159 -32.31 6.89 35.07
CA GLU A 159 -31.56 6.13 34.05
C GLU A 159 -31.98 6.47 32.61
N MET A 160 -33.29 6.48 32.30
CA MET A 160 -33.77 6.76 30.93
C MET A 160 -33.55 8.21 30.49
N LYS A 161 -33.84 9.20 31.35
CA LYS A 161 -33.69 10.63 31.01
C LYS A 161 -32.22 11.04 30.93
N ALA A 162 -31.38 10.50 31.82
CA ALA A 162 -29.93 10.70 31.76
C ALA A 162 -29.35 10.12 30.47
N THR A 163 -29.76 8.92 30.08
CA THR A 163 -29.33 8.28 28.82
C THR A 163 -29.69 9.12 27.60
N GLU A 164 -30.92 9.64 27.54
CA GLU A 164 -31.33 10.49 26.41
C GLU A 164 -30.56 11.83 26.37
N SER A 165 -30.34 12.46 27.54
CA SER A 165 -29.52 13.69 27.60
C SER A 165 -28.08 13.45 27.15
N PHE A 166 -27.51 12.29 27.48
CA PHE A 166 -26.17 11.89 27.05
C PHE A 166 -26.11 11.59 25.54
N ARG A 167 -27.14 10.95 24.99
CA ARG A 167 -27.27 10.73 23.54
C ARG A 167 -27.31 12.05 22.76
N CYS A 168 -28.12 13.00 23.24
CA CYS A 168 -28.19 14.36 22.68
C CYS A 168 -26.84 15.09 22.75
N LEU A 169 -26.12 14.97 23.88
CA LEU A 169 -24.77 15.51 24.03
C LEU A 169 -23.82 14.96 22.96
N LEU A 170 -23.76 13.64 22.80
CA LEU A 170 -22.89 13.00 21.81
C LEU A 170 -23.23 13.41 20.38
N GLN A 171 -24.52 13.43 20.02
CA GLN A 171 -24.96 13.89 18.70
C GLN A 171 -24.52 15.33 18.44
N ARG A 172 -24.62 16.19 19.46
CA ARG A 172 -24.24 17.60 19.35
C ARG A 172 -22.74 17.80 19.25
N ILE A 173 -21.94 17.06 20.04
CA ILE A 173 -20.48 17.07 19.94
C ILE A 173 -20.05 16.66 18.52
N ARG A 174 -20.56 15.54 17.99
CA ARG A 174 -20.25 15.09 16.61
C ARG A 174 -20.56 16.18 15.59
N HIS A 175 -21.75 16.77 15.66
CA HIS A 175 -22.19 17.81 14.73
C HIS A 175 -21.29 19.07 14.78
N LEU A 176 -20.99 19.57 15.99
CA LEU A 176 -20.17 20.77 16.16
C LEU A 176 -18.71 20.51 15.76
N MET A 177 -18.15 19.35 16.10
CA MET A 177 -16.81 18.95 15.64
C MET A 177 -16.70 18.92 14.12
N LEU A 178 -17.66 18.31 13.42
CA LEU A 178 -17.67 18.25 11.96
C LEU A 178 -17.84 19.64 11.32
N THR A 179 -18.61 20.51 11.97
CA THR A 179 -18.77 21.90 11.54
C THR A 179 -17.46 22.68 11.68
N GLY A 180 -16.78 22.54 12.83
CA GLY A 180 -15.46 23.14 13.08
C GLY A 180 -14.42 22.62 12.10
N TYR A 181 -14.35 21.30 11.89
CA TYR A 181 -13.48 20.68 10.90
C TYR A 181 -13.71 21.22 9.50
N ASN A 182 -14.96 21.33 9.05
CA ASN A 182 -15.26 21.80 7.72
C ASN A 182 -14.74 23.24 7.50
N LYS A 183 -14.86 24.13 8.50
CA LYS A 183 -14.27 25.48 8.44
C LYS A 183 -12.75 25.45 8.37
N ASN A 184 -12.14 24.60 9.19
CA ASN A 184 -10.68 24.46 9.26
C ASN A 184 -10.11 23.90 7.96
N ILE A 185 -10.75 22.87 7.39
CA ILE A 185 -10.39 22.26 6.11
C ILE A 185 -10.45 23.31 4.99
N VAL A 186 -11.53 24.09 4.87
CA VAL A 186 -11.64 25.12 3.82
C VAL A 186 -10.50 26.14 3.90
N LYS A 187 -10.22 26.65 5.10
CA LYS A 187 -9.10 27.59 5.29
C LYS A 187 -7.74 26.95 4.99
N TYR A 188 -7.60 25.66 5.28
CA TYR A 188 -6.34 24.93 5.08
C TYR A 188 -6.12 24.55 3.61
N GLU A 189 -7.17 24.15 2.89
CA GLU A 189 -7.15 23.96 1.43
C GLU A 189 -6.73 25.25 0.72
N GLU A 190 -7.22 26.40 1.18
CA GLU A 190 -6.83 27.72 0.66
C GLU A 190 -5.34 28.06 0.91
N LEU A 191 -4.82 27.71 2.09
CA LEU A 191 -3.39 27.82 2.40
C LEU A 191 -2.53 26.94 1.47
N ILE A 192 -2.93 25.69 1.25
CA ILE A 192 -2.26 24.76 0.32
C ILE A 192 -2.29 25.33 -1.11
N ARG A 193 -3.46 25.82 -1.55
CA ARG A 193 -3.64 26.42 -2.88
C ARG A 193 -2.71 27.61 -3.09
N SER A 194 -2.69 28.55 -2.14
CA SER A 194 -1.82 29.72 -2.18
C SER A 194 -0.33 29.32 -2.22
N ASN A 195 0.07 28.33 -1.42
CA ASN A 195 1.44 27.81 -1.44
C ASN A 195 1.80 27.19 -2.80
N ARG A 196 0.90 26.40 -3.41
CA ARG A 196 1.09 25.79 -4.74
C ARG A 196 1.22 26.82 -5.87
N GLU A 197 0.50 27.92 -5.79
CA GLU A 197 0.60 29.02 -6.76
C GLU A 197 1.97 29.69 -6.74
N ASN A 198 2.62 29.70 -5.58
CA ASN A 198 3.96 30.25 -5.39
C ASN A 198 5.09 29.27 -5.77
N ARG A 199 4.80 28.10 -6.36
CA ARG A 199 5.81 27.06 -6.70
C ARG A 199 6.92 27.48 -7.67
N ILE A 200 6.75 28.63 -8.33
CA ILE A 200 7.72 29.20 -9.28
C ILE A 200 8.75 30.09 -8.54
N GLN A 201 8.45 30.50 -7.30
CA GLN A 201 9.34 31.36 -6.51
C GLN A 201 10.59 30.58 -6.03
N GLU A 202 11.74 31.26 -6.00
CA GLU A 202 13.02 30.62 -5.67
C GLU A 202 13.11 30.05 -4.26
N ASN A 203 12.37 30.62 -3.31
CA ASN A 203 12.32 30.19 -1.91
C ASN A 203 11.31 29.08 -1.65
N TRP A 204 10.57 28.65 -2.67
CA TRP A 204 9.59 27.58 -2.52
C TRP A 204 10.29 26.21 -2.40
N ASN A 205 9.76 25.36 -1.53
CA ASN A 205 10.28 24.03 -1.27
C ASN A 205 9.16 23.00 -1.35
N PHE A 206 9.36 21.96 -2.17
CA PHE A 206 8.39 20.88 -2.33
C PHE A 206 8.15 20.09 -1.04
N ILE A 207 9.16 19.89 -0.19
CA ILE A 207 8.99 19.18 1.09
C ILE A 207 8.02 19.93 2.02
N ASP A 208 8.12 21.26 2.07
CA ASP A 208 7.22 22.08 2.88
C ASP A 208 5.78 21.99 2.35
N TYR A 209 5.62 22.07 1.02
CA TYR A 209 4.32 21.85 0.37
C TYR A 209 3.76 20.44 0.61
N PHE A 210 4.61 19.42 0.48
CA PHE A 210 4.29 18.03 0.75
C PHE A 210 3.75 17.85 2.18
N LEU A 211 4.43 18.41 3.18
CA LEU A 211 4.02 18.31 4.58
C LEU A 211 2.70 19.04 4.87
N LEU A 212 2.37 20.11 4.13
CA LEU A 212 1.06 20.76 4.22
C LEU A 212 -0.02 19.85 3.64
N GLN A 213 0.15 19.37 2.41
CA GLN A 213 -0.85 18.53 1.75
C GLN A 213 -1.04 17.17 2.44
N GLU A 214 0.03 16.61 3.01
CA GLU A 214 0.00 15.38 3.81
C GLU A 214 -0.84 15.54 5.09
N GLN A 215 -0.77 16.69 5.77
CA GLN A 215 -1.60 16.96 6.94
C GLN A 215 -3.09 16.95 6.62
N LEU A 216 -3.48 17.45 5.44
CA LEU A 216 -4.86 17.34 4.97
C LEU A 216 -5.23 15.87 4.73
N ALA A 217 -4.33 15.08 4.13
CA ALA A 217 -4.55 13.65 3.91
C ALA A 217 -4.77 12.90 5.23
N PHE A 218 -4.01 13.20 6.28
CA PHE A 218 -4.22 12.63 7.61
C PHE A 218 -5.59 12.99 8.21
N VAL A 219 -6.07 14.23 8.02
CA VAL A 219 -7.41 14.62 8.47
C VAL A 219 -8.50 13.85 7.73
N LEU A 220 -8.35 13.68 6.41
CA LEU A 220 -9.28 12.90 5.60
C LEU A 220 -9.27 11.41 6.01
N GLU A 221 -8.10 10.84 6.29
CA GLU A 221 -7.93 9.49 6.83
C GLU A 221 -8.62 9.34 8.20
N MET A 222 -8.42 10.30 9.13
CA MET A 222 -9.10 10.31 10.44
C MET A 222 -10.62 10.36 10.33
N LEU A 223 -11.17 10.96 9.26
CA LEU A 223 -12.60 11.03 8.97
C LEU A 223 -13.10 9.84 8.12
N GLY A 224 -12.26 8.83 7.89
CA GLY A 224 -12.58 7.63 7.10
C GLY A 224 -12.76 7.91 5.60
N GLN A 225 -12.27 9.05 5.09
CA GLN A 225 -12.32 9.40 3.66
C GLN A 225 -11.05 8.94 2.94
N TYR A 226 -10.79 7.62 2.94
CA TYR A 226 -9.56 7.05 2.38
C TYR A 226 -9.37 7.37 0.90
N SER A 227 -10.43 7.33 0.09
CA SER A 227 -10.36 7.71 -1.33
C SER A 227 -9.92 9.16 -1.54
N GLU A 228 -10.35 10.09 -0.68
CA GLU A 228 -9.98 11.50 -0.82
C GLU A 228 -8.58 11.78 -0.26
N ALA A 229 -8.19 11.06 0.81
CA ALA A 229 -6.82 11.07 1.30
C ALA A 229 -5.85 10.52 0.24
N LEU A 230 -6.25 9.47 -0.49
CA LEU A 230 -5.45 8.85 -1.54
C LEU A 230 -5.18 9.83 -2.69
N VAL A 231 -6.19 10.61 -3.08
CA VAL A 231 -6.02 11.68 -4.10
C VAL A 231 -4.94 12.68 -3.70
N GLN A 232 -4.78 13.00 -2.41
CA GLN A 232 -3.71 13.91 -1.97
C GLN A 232 -2.32 13.33 -2.25
N TYR A 233 -2.10 12.03 -2.00
CA TYR A 233 -0.84 11.37 -2.30
C TYR A 233 -0.63 11.18 -3.81
N ASP A 234 -1.68 10.85 -4.57
CA ASP A 234 -1.61 10.74 -6.03
C ASP A 234 -1.24 12.08 -6.70
N GLU A 235 -1.78 13.20 -6.20
CA GLU A 235 -1.40 14.54 -6.68
C GLU A 235 0.05 14.89 -6.33
N LEU A 236 0.50 14.57 -5.12
CA LEU A 236 1.88 14.80 -4.69
C LEU A 236 2.87 13.98 -5.51
N ASP A 237 2.57 12.70 -5.76
CA ASP A 237 3.39 11.80 -6.56
C ASP A 237 3.55 12.30 -8.00
N ALA A 238 2.43 12.67 -8.63
CA ALA A 238 2.42 13.22 -9.99
C ALA A 238 3.16 14.55 -10.09
N LEU A 239 2.94 15.46 -9.14
CA LEU A 239 3.62 16.76 -9.10
C LEU A 239 5.13 16.61 -8.91
N PHE A 240 5.57 15.69 -8.04
CA PHE A 240 6.98 15.43 -7.82
C PHE A 240 7.65 14.85 -9.06
N SER A 241 7.03 13.87 -9.73
CA SER A 241 7.52 13.34 -11.02
C SER A 241 7.63 14.43 -12.08
N GLN A 242 6.65 15.34 -12.14
CA GLN A 242 6.72 16.47 -13.06
C GLN A 242 7.93 17.38 -12.79
N PHE A 243 8.26 17.67 -11.53
CA PHE A 243 9.45 18.45 -11.19
C PHE A 243 10.75 17.76 -11.60
N ILE A 244 10.87 16.46 -11.35
CA ILE A 244 12.06 15.69 -11.77
C ILE A 244 12.22 15.72 -13.29
N LEU A 245 11.15 15.41 -14.04
CA LEU A 245 11.20 15.39 -15.50
C LEU A 245 11.53 16.76 -16.10
N ASN A 246 10.98 17.83 -15.53
CA ASN A 246 11.30 19.20 -15.96
C ASN A 246 12.76 19.58 -15.68
N SER A 247 13.37 19.03 -14.61
CA SER A 247 14.76 19.32 -14.27
C SER A 247 15.79 18.77 -15.27
N VAL A 248 15.39 17.82 -16.12
CA VAL A 248 16.25 17.26 -17.19
C VAL A 248 16.49 18.27 -18.30
N TYR A 249 15.49 19.11 -18.61
CA TYR A 249 15.51 20.06 -19.72
C TYR A 249 15.62 21.53 -19.29
N GLY A 250 15.45 21.82 -18.01
CA GLY A 250 15.45 23.17 -17.44
C GLY A 250 16.40 23.33 -16.25
N GLU A 251 16.37 24.50 -15.62
CA GLU A 251 17.14 24.75 -14.41
C GLU A 251 16.59 23.91 -13.24
N LYS A 252 17.50 23.20 -12.58
CA LYS A 252 17.16 22.37 -11.42
C LYS A 252 16.81 23.26 -10.23
N GLN A 253 15.64 23.02 -9.64
CA GLN A 253 15.20 23.79 -8.47
C GLN A 253 16.08 23.48 -7.25
N LYS A 254 16.41 24.51 -6.45
CA LYS A 254 17.35 24.41 -5.32
C LYS A 254 16.98 23.31 -4.32
N TRP A 255 15.70 23.16 -4.00
CA TRP A 255 15.21 22.14 -3.07
C TRP A 255 15.36 20.71 -3.61
N LEU A 256 15.43 20.52 -4.94
CA LEU A 256 15.54 19.18 -5.55
C LEU A 256 16.91 18.54 -5.26
N HIS A 257 17.93 19.34 -4.93
CA HIS A 257 19.25 18.84 -4.53
C HIS A 257 19.24 18.01 -3.24
N ILE A 258 18.18 18.08 -2.43
CA ILE A 258 17.96 17.19 -1.28
C ILE A 258 18.06 15.71 -1.72
N PHE A 259 17.62 15.41 -2.95
CA PHE A 259 17.52 14.06 -3.49
C PHE A 259 18.75 13.59 -4.28
N ASP A 260 19.83 14.39 -4.35
CA ASP A 260 21.04 14.09 -5.14
C ASP A 260 22.00 13.11 -4.46
N GLN A 261 21.60 12.57 -3.31
CA GLN A 261 22.42 11.66 -2.54
C GLN A 261 22.56 10.30 -3.23
N PRO A 262 23.74 9.66 -3.18
CA PRO A 262 23.94 8.31 -3.71
C PRO A 262 23.06 7.29 -2.97
N LEU A 263 22.57 6.30 -3.70
CA LEU A 263 21.62 5.31 -3.20
C LEU A 263 22.32 4.06 -2.66
N TYR A 264 23.09 4.22 -1.57
CA TYR A 264 23.73 3.10 -0.87
C TYR A 264 22.78 2.32 0.06
N ALA A 265 21.67 2.95 0.46
CA ALA A 265 20.60 2.32 1.21
C ALA A 265 19.34 2.22 0.35
N PHE A 266 18.90 1.00 0.08
CA PHE A 266 17.82 0.67 -0.85
C PHE A 266 16.84 -0.34 -0.26
N HIS A 267 16.41 -0.07 0.96
CA HIS A 267 15.35 -0.80 1.61
C HIS A 267 14.09 -0.82 0.73
N GLY A 268 13.50 -2.00 0.51
CA GLY A 268 12.19 -2.09 -0.11
C GLY A 268 11.09 -1.48 0.75
N ILE A 269 9.90 -1.37 0.16
CA ILE A 269 8.70 -0.87 0.86
C ILE A 269 8.41 -1.72 2.10
N SER A 270 7.84 -1.09 3.12
CA SER A 270 7.39 -1.77 4.33
C SER A 270 6.21 -1.02 4.94
N LEU A 271 5.11 -1.74 5.17
CA LEU A 271 3.94 -1.17 5.83
C LEU A 271 4.09 -1.10 7.35
N ASN A 272 5.30 -1.30 7.89
CA ASN A 272 5.58 -1.18 9.31
C ASN A 272 5.48 0.29 9.76
N PRO A 273 4.55 0.65 10.67
CA PRO A 273 4.35 2.04 11.10
C PRO A 273 5.59 2.69 11.70
N VAL A 274 6.47 1.92 12.35
CA VAL A 274 7.70 2.43 12.97
C VAL A 274 8.66 2.92 11.89
N LYS A 275 8.94 2.09 10.89
CA LYS A 275 9.84 2.44 9.78
C LYS A 275 9.29 3.61 8.96
N MET A 276 7.98 3.62 8.69
CA MET A 276 7.33 4.75 8.01
C MET A 276 7.48 6.05 8.80
N ASN A 277 7.34 6.01 10.13
CA ASN A 277 7.54 7.19 10.97
C ASN A 277 9.00 7.66 10.98
N GLU A 278 9.97 6.75 10.92
CA GLU A 278 11.39 7.08 10.78
C GLU A 278 11.68 7.75 9.44
N THR A 279 11.16 7.19 8.33
CA THR A 279 11.25 7.83 7.01
C THR A 279 10.61 9.21 7.02
N ARG A 280 9.43 9.36 7.63
CA ARG A 280 8.78 10.67 7.76
C ARG A 280 9.61 11.67 8.56
N LYS A 281 10.32 11.25 9.61
CA LYS A 281 11.27 12.13 10.33
C LYS A 281 12.38 12.61 9.41
N LYS A 282 12.94 11.73 8.56
CA LYS A 282 13.95 12.11 7.55
C LYS A 282 13.39 13.10 6.52
N ILE A 283 12.13 12.95 6.12
CA ILE A 283 11.45 13.90 5.23
C ILE A 283 11.40 15.29 5.90
N ILE A 284 10.95 15.35 7.15
CA ILE A 284 10.88 16.62 7.91
C ILE A 284 12.27 17.25 8.09
N SER A 285 13.30 16.45 8.38
CA SER A 285 14.68 16.95 8.51
C SER A 285 15.39 17.16 7.17
N GLN A 286 14.70 16.96 6.04
CA GLN A 286 15.24 17.11 4.69
C GLN A 286 16.52 16.29 4.44
N SER A 287 16.59 15.10 5.03
CA SER A 287 17.72 14.16 4.93
C SER A 287 17.32 12.84 4.28
N VAL A 288 16.18 12.83 3.58
CA VAL A 288 15.62 11.66 2.88
C VAL A 288 16.24 11.56 1.49
N ASN A 289 16.53 10.34 1.03
CA ASN A 289 16.93 10.13 -0.36
C ASN A 289 15.71 9.91 -1.29
N LEU A 290 15.92 9.90 -2.61
CA LEU A 290 14.84 9.76 -3.59
C LEU A 290 14.04 8.47 -3.39
N LEU A 291 14.73 7.36 -3.15
CA LEU A 291 14.13 6.05 -3.05
C LEU A 291 13.28 5.93 -1.78
N GLU A 292 13.78 6.42 -0.65
CA GLU A 292 13.06 6.48 0.62
C GLU A 292 11.79 7.33 0.51
N PHE A 293 11.87 8.49 -0.17
CA PHE A 293 10.72 9.37 -0.36
C PHE A 293 9.65 8.74 -1.26
N ARG A 294 10.06 8.14 -2.38
CA ARG A 294 9.15 7.42 -3.30
C ARG A 294 8.52 6.22 -2.63
N SER A 295 9.30 5.42 -1.91
CA SER A 295 8.77 4.32 -1.10
C SER A 295 7.77 4.83 -0.06
N TYR A 296 8.04 5.94 0.63
CA TYR A 296 7.09 6.52 1.59
C TYR A 296 5.75 6.90 0.97
N LEU A 297 5.76 7.59 -0.18
CA LEU A 297 4.54 7.94 -0.92
C LEU A 297 3.72 6.69 -1.26
N PHE A 298 4.38 5.67 -1.83
CA PHE A 298 3.73 4.42 -2.21
C PHE A 298 3.20 3.66 -0.99
N GLU A 299 3.96 3.56 0.09
CA GLU A 299 3.53 2.93 1.35
C GLU A 299 2.26 3.62 1.91
N ARG A 300 2.18 4.95 1.85
CA ARG A 300 0.98 5.69 2.25
C ARG A 300 -0.21 5.41 1.34
N GLN A 301 -0.01 5.31 0.03
CA GLN A 301 -1.05 4.87 -0.91
C GLN A 301 -1.51 3.44 -0.60
N CYS A 302 -0.59 2.51 -0.31
CA CYS A 302 -0.90 1.14 0.06
C CYS A 302 -1.79 1.07 1.30
N LEU A 303 -1.44 1.79 2.38
CA LEU A 303 -2.23 1.83 3.61
C LEU A 303 -3.66 2.34 3.35
N LEU A 304 -3.81 3.38 2.53
CA LEU A 304 -5.12 3.94 2.22
C LEU A 304 -5.95 3.02 1.32
N LEU A 305 -5.32 2.32 0.36
CA LEU A 305 -5.99 1.34 -0.50
C LEU A 305 -6.45 0.11 0.29
N ASP A 306 -5.62 -0.37 1.21
CA ASP A 306 -5.95 -1.48 2.11
C ASP A 306 -7.12 -1.09 3.03
N ALA A 307 -7.05 0.08 3.67
CA ALA A 307 -8.14 0.62 4.50
C ALA A 307 -9.45 0.86 3.73
N ASN A 308 -9.36 1.12 2.41
CA ASN A 308 -10.51 1.27 1.52
C ASN A 308 -11.06 -0.07 0.98
N GLY A 309 -10.47 -1.20 1.40
CA GLY A 309 -10.87 -2.54 0.95
C GLY A 309 -10.52 -2.84 -0.51
N LYS A 310 -9.45 -2.21 -1.04
CA LYS A 310 -9.02 -2.35 -2.44
C LYS A 310 -7.56 -2.79 -2.60
N PRO A 311 -7.15 -3.93 -2.01
CA PRO A 311 -5.76 -4.38 -2.06
C PRO A 311 -5.26 -4.73 -3.47
N TRP A 312 -6.15 -5.09 -4.42
CA TRP A 312 -5.73 -5.35 -5.81
C TRP A 312 -5.21 -4.11 -6.53
N GLU A 313 -5.68 -2.90 -6.15
CA GLU A 313 -5.16 -1.66 -6.73
C GLU A 313 -3.71 -1.42 -6.29
N ILE A 314 -3.26 -1.99 -5.16
CA ILE A 314 -1.84 -1.95 -4.74
C ILE A 314 -0.98 -2.72 -5.74
N ALA A 315 -1.41 -3.94 -6.11
CA ALA A 315 -0.74 -4.75 -7.12
C ALA A 315 -0.75 -4.07 -8.50
N GLU A 316 -1.88 -3.47 -8.89
CA GLU A 316 -1.99 -2.71 -10.13
C GLU A 316 -0.99 -1.55 -10.22
N ARG A 317 -0.78 -0.83 -9.12
CA ARG A 317 0.07 0.36 -9.07
C ARG A 317 1.57 0.05 -8.90
N LEU A 318 1.95 -1.16 -8.48
CA LEU A 318 3.35 -1.48 -8.19
C LEU A 318 4.27 -1.31 -9.41
N LEU A 319 3.98 -1.93 -10.55
CA LEU A 319 4.88 -1.87 -11.71
C LEU A 319 5.04 -0.43 -12.24
N PRO A 320 3.95 0.36 -12.42
CA PRO A 320 4.08 1.79 -12.75
C PRO A 320 4.98 2.56 -11.77
N PHE A 321 4.83 2.33 -10.47
CA PHE A 321 5.63 2.95 -9.41
C PHE A 321 7.12 2.59 -9.50
N LEU A 322 7.45 1.31 -9.67
CA LEU A 322 8.84 0.86 -9.78
C LEU A 322 9.48 1.50 -11.02
N PHE A 323 8.83 1.41 -12.18
CA PHE A 323 9.39 1.89 -13.44
C PHE A 323 9.40 3.42 -13.57
N SER A 324 8.51 4.17 -12.93
CA SER A 324 8.64 5.63 -12.83
C SER A 324 9.85 6.01 -11.97
N THR A 325 10.00 5.36 -10.81
CA THR A 325 11.11 5.63 -9.89
C THR A 325 12.47 5.35 -10.53
N LEU A 326 12.62 4.23 -11.27
CA LEU A 326 13.85 3.94 -12.01
C LEU A 326 14.19 5.02 -13.04
N ARG A 327 13.20 5.47 -13.82
CA ARG A 327 13.40 6.55 -14.81
C ARG A 327 13.79 7.88 -14.14
N GLU A 328 13.31 8.13 -12.94
CA GLU A 328 13.64 9.34 -12.18
C GLU A 328 15.05 9.29 -11.59
N ILE A 329 15.49 8.12 -11.11
CA ILE A 329 16.87 7.87 -10.70
C ILE A 329 17.82 8.13 -11.88
N GLU A 330 17.48 7.62 -13.07
CA GLU A 330 18.23 7.86 -14.31
C GLU A 330 18.22 9.34 -14.71
N ALA A 331 17.06 10.00 -14.64
CA ALA A 331 16.91 11.42 -14.97
C ALA A 331 17.78 12.32 -14.08
N LEU A 332 17.87 12.01 -12.78
CA LEU A 332 18.70 12.71 -11.81
C LEU A 332 20.16 12.25 -11.81
N LYS A 333 20.50 11.20 -12.57
CA LYS A 333 21.84 10.60 -12.68
C LYS A 333 22.41 10.21 -11.31
N LEU A 334 21.58 9.64 -10.45
CA LEU A 334 22.01 9.23 -9.11
C LEU A 334 22.95 8.04 -9.20
N GLU A 335 23.98 8.04 -8.34
CA GLU A 335 24.87 6.90 -8.22
C GLU A 335 24.16 5.74 -7.51
N THR A 336 24.16 4.57 -8.14
CA THR A 336 23.56 3.34 -7.61
C THR A 336 24.55 2.19 -7.71
N PRO A 337 24.80 1.44 -6.62
CA PRO A 337 25.59 0.22 -6.69
C PRO A 337 24.97 -0.79 -7.66
N GLU A 338 25.81 -1.57 -8.35
CA GLU A 338 25.33 -2.61 -9.26
C GLU A 338 24.48 -3.64 -8.49
N GLY A 339 23.29 -3.96 -9.01
CA GLY A 339 22.34 -4.87 -8.36
C GLY A 339 21.42 -4.22 -7.31
N ALA A 340 21.70 -3.00 -6.83
CA ALA A 340 20.91 -2.33 -5.79
C ALA A 340 19.43 -2.17 -6.19
N LEU A 341 19.17 -1.68 -7.40
CA LEU A 341 17.81 -1.46 -7.90
C LEU A 341 17.06 -2.78 -8.10
N ALA A 342 17.76 -3.84 -8.54
CA ALA A 342 17.15 -5.17 -8.69
C ALA A 342 16.77 -5.77 -7.33
N CYS A 343 17.58 -5.56 -6.28
CA CYS A 343 17.22 -5.89 -4.90
C CYS A 343 15.97 -5.13 -4.44
N TRP A 344 15.95 -3.81 -4.66
CA TRP A 344 14.82 -2.97 -4.27
C TRP A 344 13.51 -3.39 -4.97
N GLU A 345 13.53 -3.56 -6.29
CA GLU A 345 12.38 -4.03 -7.07
C GLU A 345 11.88 -5.39 -6.58
N PHE A 346 12.81 -6.33 -6.32
CA PHE A 346 12.48 -7.66 -5.81
C PHE A 346 11.77 -7.60 -4.45
N VAL A 347 12.34 -6.86 -3.49
CA VAL A 347 11.77 -6.75 -2.14
C VAL A 347 10.39 -6.09 -2.21
N CYS A 348 10.22 -5.04 -3.02
CA CYS A 348 8.92 -4.39 -3.20
C CYS A 348 7.89 -5.34 -3.83
N ALA A 349 8.29 -6.11 -4.85
CA ALA A 349 7.44 -7.12 -5.47
C ALA A 349 6.95 -8.16 -4.46
N LEU A 350 7.87 -8.73 -3.68
CA LEU A 350 7.53 -9.78 -2.71
C LEU A 350 6.66 -9.25 -1.56
N GLU A 351 6.86 -8.00 -1.12
CA GLU A 351 6.03 -7.38 -0.09
C GLU A 351 4.58 -7.20 -0.59
N VAL A 352 4.36 -6.67 -1.80
CA VAL A 352 3.01 -6.54 -2.38
C VAL A 352 2.36 -7.90 -2.61
N LEU A 353 3.12 -8.90 -3.05
CA LEU A 353 2.61 -10.27 -3.23
C LEU A 353 2.18 -10.88 -1.88
N ASN A 354 2.92 -10.62 -0.80
CA ASN A 354 2.52 -11.03 0.54
C ASN A 354 1.23 -10.34 1.03
N LEU A 355 1.00 -9.08 0.65
CA LEU A 355 -0.26 -8.39 0.91
C LEU A 355 -1.42 -9.02 0.13
N CYS A 356 -1.19 -9.33 -1.15
CA CYS A 356 -2.16 -9.98 -2.02
C CYS A 356 -2.61 -11.35 -1.48
N ASP A 357 -1.70 -12.10 -0.86
CA ASP A 357 -2.00 -13.40 -0.26
C ASP A 357 -2.92 -13.34 0.97
N LYS A 358 -3.01 -12.19 1.65
CA LYS A 358 -3.96 -12.01 2.76
C LYS A 358 -5.42 -11.92 2.28
N VAL A 359 -5.62 -11.71 0.98
CA VAL A 359 -6.93 -11.45 0.33
C VAL A 359 -7.58 -12.75 -0.21
N GLN A 360 -6.96 -13.91 0.07
CA GLN A 360 -7.29 -15.25 -0.47
C GLN A 360 -8.72 -15.76 -0.22
N GLU A 361 -9.52 -15.11 0.63
CA GLU A 361 -10.92 -15.48 0.92
C GLU A 361 -11.95 -14.47 0.36
N SER A 362 -11.52 -13.47 -0.40
CA SER A 362 -12.38 -12.39 -0.89
C SER A 362 -13.02 -12.67 -2.26
N LYS A 363 -14.04 -11.90 -2.63
CA LYS A 363 -14.63 -11.91 -3.98
C LYS A 363 -13.67 -11.35 -5.06
N ASP A 364 -12.59 -10.70 -4.64
CA ASP A 364 -11.66 -9.99 -5.51
C ASP A 364 -10.38 -10.77 -5.85
N ILE A 365 -10.33 -12.07 -5.49
CA ILE A 365 -9.18 -12.96 -5.77
C ILE A 365 -8.77 -12.90 -7.25
N HIS A 366 -9.72 -12.94 -8.18
CA HIS A 366 -9.39 -12.89 -9.60
C HIS A 366 -8.68 -11.60 -10.01
N LYS A 367 -9.13 -10.43 -9.51
CA LYS A 367 -8.45 -9.15 -9.78
C LYS A 367 -7.05 -9.14 -9.17
N CYS A 368 -6.94 -9.62 -7.93
CA CYS A 368 -5.67 -9.73 -7.25
C CYS A 368 -4.67 -10.60 -8.05
N SER A 369 -5.10 -11.77 -8.52
CA SER A 369 -4.31 -12.66 -9.39
C SER A 369 -3.93 -12.01 -10.72
N GLN A 370 -4.83 -11.19 -11.31
CA GLN A 370 -4.58 -10.52 -12.58
C GLN A 370 -3.40 -9.56 -12.49
N TYR A 371 -3.30 -8.82 -11.38
CA TYR A 371 -2.24 -7.85 -11.16
C TYR A 371 -1.00 -8.46 -10.50
N SER A 372 -1.13 -9.57 -9.76
CA SER A 372 0.03 -10.25 -9.15
C SER A 372 0.84 -11.10 -10.14
N ALA A 373 0.24 -11.62 -11.23
CA ALA A 373 0.97 -12.45 -12.18
C ALA A 373 2.20 -11.75 -12.81
N PRO A 374 2.10 -10.49 -13.30
CA PRO A 374 3.27 -9.72 -13.74
C PRO A 374 4.29 -9.42 -12.64
N ILE A 375 3.85 -9.30 -11.38
CA ILE A 375 4.74 -9.04 -10.25
C ILE A 375 5.57 -10.28 -9.91
N TRP A 376 4.97 -11.48 -9.94
CA TRP A 376 5.71 -12.74 -9.81
C TRP A 376 6.78 -12.87 -10.90
N ASN A 377 6.44 -12.51 -12.14
CA ASN A 377 7.41 -12.55 -13.24
C ASN A 377 8.56 -11.56 -13.03
N LEU A 378 8.26 -10.33 -12.59
CA LEU A 378 9.28 -9.34 -12.25
C LEU A 378 10.21 -9.88 -11.15
N ALA A 379 9.66 -10.41 -10.06
CA ALA A 379 10.46 -10.97 -8.96
C ALA A 379 11.39 -12.10 -9.44
N LYS A 380 10.87 -13.01 -10.27
CA LYS A 380 11.68 -14.05 -10.94
C LYS A 380 12.82 -13.45 -11.76
N ASP A 381 12.53 -12.48 -12.62
CA ASP A 381 13.52 -11.87 -13.52
C ASP A 381 14.62 -11.15 -12.75
N LYS A 382 14.25 -10.38 -11.72
CA LYS A 382 15.21 -9.66 -10.87
C LYS A 382 16.05 -10.62 -10.04
N LEU A 383 15.46 -11.69 -9.50
CA LEU A 383 16.21 -12.73 -8.83
C LEU A 383 17.23 -13.38 -9.77
N TYR A 384 16.84 -13.74 -10.99
CA TYR A 384 17.77 -14.32 -11.97
C TYR A 384 18.93 -13.39 -12.30
N SER A 385 18.67 -12.11 -12.54
CA SER A 385 19.70 -11.10 -12.79
C SER A 385 20.69 -11.00 -11.63
N LEU A 386 20.18 -10.95 -10.39
CA LEU A 386 21.02 -10.95 -9.19
C LEU A 386 21.81 -12.25 -9.06
N GLY A 387 21.19 -13.40 -9.35
CA GLY A 387 21.87 -14.70 -9.33
C GLY A 387 23.03 -14.78 -10.32
N LYS A 388 22.86 -14.19 -11.52
CA LYS A 388 23.95 -14.08 -12.50
C LYS A 388 25.09 -13.20 -11.98
N GLN A 389 24.77 -12.03 -11.43
CA GLN A 389 25.76 -11.09 -10.88
C GLN A 389 26.54 -11.71 -9.71
N CYS A 390 25.85 -12.42 -8.82
CA CYS A 390 26.43 -13.05 -7.64
C CYS A 390 27.05 -14.44 -7.90
N GLY A 391 27.04 -14.94 -9.14
CA GLY A 391 27.63 -16.24 -9.48
C GLY A 391 26.87 -17.45 -8.92
N LEU A 392 25.56 -17.29 -8.69
CA LEU A 392 24.69 -18.28 -8.05
C LEU A 392 23.96 -19.21 -9.04
N LEU A 393 24.13 -18.97 -10.35
CA LEU A 393 23.51 -19.81 -11.38
C LEU A 393 23.99 -21.26 -11.30
N PRO A 394 23.18 -22.23 -11.77
CA PRO A 394 23.57 -23.64 -11.78
C PRO A 394 24.90 -23.89 -12.49
N GLY A 395 25.76 -24.69 -11.87
CA GLY A 395 27.08 -25.03 -12.41
C GLY A 395 28.18 -24.00 -12.16
N PHE A 396 27.88 -22.86 -11.53
CA PHE A 396 28.87 -21.84 -11.16
C PHE A 396 29.17 -21.87 -9.66
N THR A 397 30.41 -21.53 -9.30
CA THR A 397 30.81 -21.25 -7.92
C THR A 397 31.13 -19.77 -7.78
N PRO A 398 30.54 -19.05 -6.79
CA PRO A 398 30.79 -17.64 -6.59
C PRO A 398 32.28 -17.33 -6.39
N THR A 399 32.77 -16.33 -7.09
CA THR A 399 34.12 -15.78 -6.89
C THR A 399 34.19 -14.91 -5.63
N SER A 400 35.40 -14.62 -5.12
CA SER A 400 35.58 -13.74 -3.96
C SER A 400 34.99 -12.34 -4.14
N GLU A 401 35.07 -11.79 -5.37
CA GLU A 401 34.46 -10.50 -5.72
C GLU A 401 32.93 -10.57 -5.64
N GLN A 402 32.33 -11.63 -6.18
CA GLN A 402 30.87 -11.83 -6.13
C GLN A 402 30.36 -12.06 -4.72
N LEU A 403 31.12 -12.74 -3.86
CA LEU A 403 30.80 -12.86 -2.44
C LEU A 403 30.81 -11.49 -1.73
N HIS A 404 31.77 -10.63 -2.06
CA HIS A 404 31.80 -9.26 -1.56
C HIS A 404 30.59 -8.45 -2.06
N THR A 405 30.18 -8.64 -3.33
CA THR A 405 28.95 -8.06 -3.87
C THR A 405 27.72 -8.50 -3.07
N VAL A 406 27.57 -9.79 -2.75
CA VAL A 406 26.47 -10.30 -1.92
C VAL A 406 26.43 -9.60 -0.55
N VAL A 407 27.58 -9.42 0.10
CA VAL A 407 27.67 -8.72 1.40
C VAL A 407 27.24 -7.26 1.26
N HIS A 408 27.73 -6.55 0.24
CA HIS A 408 27.38 -5.16 -0.02
C HIS A 408 25.88 -5.00 -0.29
N LEU A 409 25.31 -5.88 -1.13
CA LEU A 409 23.88 -5.90 -1.41
C LEU A 409 23.04 -6.17 -0.17
N SER A 410 23.46 -7.14 0.65
CA SER A 410 22.79 -7.49 1.91
C SER A 410 22.79 -6.34 2.92
N ALA A 411 23.88 -5.58 2.99
CA ALA A 411 23.98 -4.39 3.84
C ALA A 411 23.06 -3.26 3.35
N GLY A 412 23.05 -2.99 2.03
CA GLY A 412 22.26 -1.91 1.45
C GLY A 412 20.74 -2.12 1.51
N MET A 413 20.26 -3.37 1.51
CA MET A 413 18.84 -3.68 1.75
C MET A 413 18.38 -3.42 3.19
N GLY A 414 19.33 -3.30 4.13
CA GLY A 414 19.09 -3.18 5.56
C GLY A 414 18.45 -4.40 6.20
N ASP A 415 18.13 -4.30 7.49
CA ASP A 415 17.55 -5.39 8.28
C ASP A 415 16.05 -5.27 8.45
N THR A 416 15.40 -6.40 8.71
CA THR A 416 13.97 -6.46 8.97
C THR A 416 13.71 -6.03 10.41
N VAL A 417 12.90 -4.99 10.58
CA VAL A 417 12.46 -4.59 11.91
C VAL A 417 11.44 -5.63 12.37
N PRO A 418 11.64 -6.29 13.53
CA PRO A 418 10.66 -7.23 14.07
C PRO A 418 9.30 -6.55 14.16
N GLU A 419 8.25 -7.21 13.67
CA GLU A 419 6.88 -6.80 13.93
C GLU A 419 6.71 -6.83 15.47
N GLN A 420 6.71 -5.66 16.10
CA GLN A 420 6.24 -5.57 17.48
C GLN A 420 4.75 -5.92 17.41
N GLU A 421 4.37 -7.03 18.04
CA GLU A 421 2.98 -7.40 18.32
C GLU A 421 2.32 -6.26 19.10
N ASN A 422 1.82 -5.24 18.42
CA ASN A 422 1.01 -4.19 19.03
C ASN A 422 0.07 -3.55 18.00
N THR A 423 -1.22 -3.89 18.18
CA THR A 423 -2.45 -3.19 17.75
C THR A 423 -2.80 -3.29 16.25
N LEU A 424 -3.96 -3.81 15.84
CA LEU A 424 -5.32 -3.70 16.40
C LEU A 424 -6.08 -5.03 16.26
N GLU A 425 -6.31 -5.72 17.36
CA GLU A 425 -7.46 -6.62 17.48
C GLU A 425 -8.72 -5.73 17.50
N VAL A 426 -9.32 -5.51 16.34
CA VAL A 426 -10.75 -5.17 16.30
C VAL A 426 -11.48 -6.48 16.53
N ASP A 427 -12.26 -6.54 17.61
CA ASP A 427 -13.13 -7.65 18.00
C ASP A 427 -14.02 -8.11 16.82
N THR A 428 -13.52 -9.08 16.05
CA THR A 428 -14.34 -10.03 15.30
C THR A 428 -13.88 -11.42 15.68
N LYS A 429 -14.33 -11.87 16.87
CA LYS A 429 -14.34 -13.29 17.24
C LYS A 429 -15.32 -14.04 16.34
N GLU A 430 -14.92 -14.33 15.11
CA GLU A 430 -15.48 -15.46 14.37
C GLU A 430 -14.48 -16.60 14.39
N LYS A 431 -14.94 -17.72 14.97
CA LYS A 431 -14.18 -18.95 15.19
C LYS A 431 -13.70 -19.52 13.86
N ALA A 432 -12.43 -19.31 13.52
CA ALA A 432 -11.75 -20.11 12.50
C ALA A 432 -11.72 -21.58 12.97
N LYS A 433 -12.34 -22.46 12.17
CA LYS A 433 -12.35 -23.91 12.39
C LYS A 433 -10.95 -24.51 12.15
N PRO A 434 -10.57 -25.59 12.86
CA PRO A 434 -9.22 -26.12 12.86
C PRO A 434 -9.02 -27.16 11.74
N HIS A 435 -9.02 -26.75 10.46
CA HIS A 435 -8.57 -27.62 9.37
C HIS A 435 -7.77 -26.83 8.33
N SER A 436 -6.52 -26.53 8.66
CA SER A 436 -5.42 -26.31 7.72
C SER A 436 -4.12 -26.51 8.50
N PRO A 437 -3.14 -27.27 7.99
CA PRO A 437 -1.90 -27.46 8.71
C PRO A 437 -1.20 -26.10 8.83
N VAL A 438 -0.86 -25.75 10.07
CA VAL A 438 -0.05 -24.62 10.53
C VAL A 438 0.84 -24.06 9.41
N ARG A 439 0.39 -22.97 8.73
CA ARG A 439 1.25 -22.18 7.84
C ARG A 439 2.36 -21.60 8.71
N LYS A 440 3.61 -22.02 8.47
CA LYS A 440 4.79 -21.39 9.10
C LYS A 440 4.74 -19.88 8.83
N PRO A 441 5.20 -19.03 9.77
CA PRO A 441 5.30 -17.59 9.52
C PRO A 441 6.14 -17.38 8.26
N LYS A 442 5.57 -16.66 7.28
CA LYS A 442 6.29 -16.29 6.07
C LYS A 442 7.48 -15.43 6.45
N LYS A 443 8.67 -15.76 5.94
CA LYS A 443 9.87 -14.93 6.06
C LYS A 443 9.61 -13.57 5.41
N SER A 444 10.19 -12.50 5.95
CA SER A 444 10.11 -11.17 5.33
C SER A 444 10.71 -11.18 3.92
N ALA A 445 10.26 -10.27 3.06
CA ALA A 445 10.75 -10.15 1.70
C ALA A 445 12.28 -9.95 1.63
N THR A 446 12.83 -9.09 2.51
CA THR A 446 14.28 -8.84 2.60
C THR A 446 15.05 -10.09 3.03
N ASP A 447 14.56 -10.79 4.06
CA ASP A 447 15.23 -11.99 4.58
C ASP A 447 15.21 -13.12 3.56
N SER A 448 14.13 -13.23 2.80
CA SER A 448 13.98 -14.21 1.71
C SER A 448 15.02 -13.97 0.61
N LEU A 449 15.25 -12.70 0.25
CA LEU A 449 16.28 -12.35 -0.73
C LEU A 449 17.69 -12.56 -0.17
N LYS A 450 17.97 -12.14 1.07
CA LYS A 450 19.28 -12.36 1.73
C LYS A 450 19.64 -13.84 1.78
N GLU A 451 18.69 -14.70 2.15
CA GLU A 451 18.88 -16.16 2.17
C GLU A 451 19.16 -16.70 0.76
N ALA A 452 18.40 -16.26 -0.25
CA ALA A 452 18.60 -16.68 -1.62
C ALA A 452 19.99 -16.28 -2.15
N LEU A 453 20.47 -15.07 -1.84
CA LEU A 453 21.79 -14.61 -2.24
C LEU A 453 22.93 -15.30 -1.46
N GLY A 454 22.63 -15.90 -0.31
CA GLY A 454 23.62 -16.57 0.54
C GLY A 454 24.09 -17.94 0.03
N SER A 455 23.36 -18.60 -0.86
CA SER A 455 23.78 -19.90 -1.42
C SER A 455 23.12 -20.25 -2.75
N ASN A 456 23.84 -20.99 -3.61
CA ASN A 456 23.29 -21.51 -4.87
C ASN A 456 22.02 -22.36 -4.66
N GLN A 457 21.95 -23.12 -3.56
CA GLN A 457 20.79 -23.97 -3.25
C GLN A 457 19.55 -23.13 -2.89
N ALA A 458 19.70 -22.13 -2.04
CA ALA A 458 18.60 -21.24 -1.66
C ALA A 458 18.13 -20.41 -2.86
N PHE A 459 19.06 -19.87 -3.65
CA PHE A 459 18.78 -19.20 -4.91
C PHE A 459 17.94 -20.07 -5.85
N THR A 460 18.43 -21.29 -6.13
CA THR A 460 17.78 -22.24 -7.04
C THR A 460 16.37 -22.55 -6.57
N LYS A 461 16.20 -22.84 -5.28
CA LYS A 461 14.89 -23.13 -4.69
C LYS A 461 13.91 -21.96 -4.89
N LEU A 462 14.33 -20.74 -4.54
CA LEU A 462 13.45 -19.57 -4.64
C LEU A 462 13.12 -19.24 -6.11
N TYR A 463 14.10 -19.33 -7.03
CA TYR A 463 13.86 -19.09 -8.45
C TYR A 463 12.83 -20.06 -9.05
N LEU A 464 12.93 -21.35 -8.70
CA LEU A 464 11.96 -22.35 -9.14
C LEU A 464 10.56 -22.06 -8.57
N GLU A 465 10.46 -21.76 -7.27
CA GLU A 465 9.20 -21.41 -6.60
C GLU A 465 8.51 -20.20 -7.24
N LEU A 466 9.26 -19.10 -7.47
CA LEU A 466 8.72 -17.90 -8.12
C LEU A 466 8.27 -18.17 -9.56
N SER A 467 9.01 -18.99 -10.30
CA SER A 467 8.66 -19.36 -11.67
C SER A 467 7.37 -20.17 -11.73
N GLU A 468 7.18 -21.13 -10.83
CA GLU A 468 5.97 -21.93 -10.73
C GLU A 468 4.75 -21.09 -10.30
N LEU A 469 4.93 -20.17 -9.34
CA LEU A 469 3.91 -19.22 -8.93
C LEU A 469 3.52 -18.27 -10.08
N ALA A 470 4.49 -17.76 -10.84
CA ALA A 470 4.22 -16.94 -12.02
C ALA A 470 3.41 -17.71 -13.08
N ILE A 471 3.83 -18.93 -13.43
CA ILE A 471 3.15 -19.79 -14.42
C ILE A 471 1.73 -20.11 -13.98
N SER A 472 1.55 -20.56 -12.74
CA SER A 472 0.23 -20.94 -12.20
C SER A 472 -0.71 -19.74 -12.13
N THR A 473 -0.23 -18.57 -11.69
CA THR A 473 -1.02 -17.35 -11.63
C THR A 473 -1.42 -16.87 -13.03
N TYR A 474 -0.49 -16.86 -14.00
CA TYR A 474 -0.81 -16.51 -15.39
C TYR A 474 -1.84 -17.46 -16.03
N LYS A 475 -1.72 -18.77 -15.77
CA LYS A 475 -2.71 -19.76 -16.21
C LYS A 475 -4.09 -19.50 -15.58
N HIS A 476 -4.13 -19.19 -14.28
CA HIS A 476 -5.37 -18.88 -13.56
C HIS A 476 -6.11 -17.67 -14.14
N VAL A 477 -5.37 -16.66 -14.62
CA VAL A 477 -5.95 -15.45 -15.25
C VAL A 477 -6.05 -15.54 -16.76
N SER A 478 -5.95 -16.74 -17.33
CA SER A 478 -6.08 -17.04 -18.76
C SER A 478 -5.07 -16.32 -19.66
N ARG A 479 -3.91 -15.93 -19.14
CA ARG A 479 -2.79 -15.34 -19.91
C ARG A 479 -1.77 -16.40 -20.30
N LEU A 480 -2.18 -17.31 -21.20
CA LEU A 480 -1.41 -18.49 -21.55
C LEU A 480 -0.06 -18.17 -22.19
N ARG A 481 0.02 -17.19 -23.11
CA ARG A 481 1.30 -16.79 -23.74
C ARG A 481 2.35 -16.39 -22.70
N SER A 482 1.98 -15.55 -21.73
CA SER A 482 2.87 -15.16 -20.64
C SER A 482 3.30 -16.38 -19.81
N ALA A 483 2.38 -17.30 -19.49
CA ALA A 483 2.73 -18.53 -18.80
C ALA A 483 3.71 -19.41 -19.60
N ARG A 484 3.59 -19.45 -20.93
CA ARG A 484 4.52 -20.19 -21.81
C ARG A 484 5.90 -19.55 -21.87
N LEU A 485 5.98 -18.21 -21.88
CA LEU A 485 7.25 -17.50 -21.83
C LEU A 485 8.00 -17.74 -20.50
N VAL A 486 7.29 -17.70 -19.36
CA VAL A 486 7.92 -18.08 -18.08
C VAL A 486 8.33 -19.56 -18.09
N GLY A 487 7.51 -20.42 -18.71
CA GLY A 487 7.84 -21.83 -18.92
C GLY A 487 9.11 -22.04 -19.76
N LEU A 488 9.34 -21.22 -20.78
CA LEU A 488 10.56 -21.23 -21.59
C LEU A 488 11.79 -20.90 -20.74
N ASP A 489 11.73 -19.85 -19.93
CA ASP A 489 12.82 -19.49 -19.01
C ASP A 489 13.11 -20.62 -18.01
N LEU A 490 12.07 -21.24 -17.47
CA LEU A 490 12.18 -22.34 -16.52
C LEU A 490 12.73 -23.61 -17.19
N GLY A 491 12.32 -23.91 -18.43
CA GLY A 491 12.87 -25.00 -19.24
C GLY A 491 14.37 -24.82 -19.49
N ASN A 492 14.77 -23.62 -19.91
CA ASN A 492 16.18 -23.26 -20.08
C ASN A 492 16.98 -23.38 -18.78
N PHE A 493 16.39 -22.98 -17.65
CA PHE A 493 17.02 -23.15 -16.34
C PHE A 493 17.20 -24.63 -15.97
N TYR A 494 16.21 -25.49 -16.24
CA TYR A 494 16.36 -26.94 -16.03
C TYR A 494 17.45 -27.57 -16.92
N ILE A 495 17.66 -27.05 -18.13
CA ILE A 495 18.80 -27.47 -18.97
C ILE A 495 20.12 -27.11 -18.31
N THR A 496 20.24 -25.92 -17.69
CA THR A 496 21.44 -25.55 -16.93
C THR A 496 21.65 -26.38 -15.67
N LEU A 497 20.57 -26.90 -15.06
CA LEU A 497 20.63 -27.85 -13.93
C LEU A 497 20.97 -29.29 -14.37
N ASN A 498 21.14 -29.54 -15.67
CA ASN A 498 21.31 -30.88 -16.24
C ASN A 498 20.12 -31.81 -15.95
N GLU A 499 18.90 -31.26 -15.95
CA GLU A 499 17.63 -31.99 -15.78
C GLU A 499 16.74 -31.88 -17.05
N PRO A 500 17.19 -32.38 -18.21
CA PRO A 500 16.45 -32.25 -19.48
C PRO A 500 15.04 -32.85 -19.43
N GLN A 501 14.82 -33.87 -18.60
CA GLN A 501 13.51 -34.49 -18.39
C GLN A 501 12.43 -33.52 -17.89
N LYS A 502 12.80 -32.51 -17.09
CA LYS A 502 11.86 -31.48 -16.63
C LYS A 502 11.67 -30.40 -17.70
N ALA A 503 12.73 -30.04 -18.42
CA ALA A 503 12.69 -29.03 -19.47
C ALA A 503 11.77 -29.42 -20.64
N VAL A 504 11.77 -30.69 -21.06
CA VAL A 504 10.95 -31.20 -22.17
C VAL A 504 9.47 -30.88 -22.01
N VAL A 505 8.94 -30.94 -20.78
CA VAL A 505 7.52 -30.64 -20.51
C VAL A 505 7.18 -29.21 -20.92
N PHE A 506 8.04 -28.25 -20.59
CA PHE A 506 7.83 -26.83 -20.91
C PHE A 506 7.97 -26.55 -22.41
N PHE A 507 9.00 -27.11 -23.06
CA PHE A 507 9.22 -26.92 -24.49
C PHE A 507 8.13 -27.58 -25.34
N THR A 508 7.64 -28.75 -24.94
CA THR A 508 6.52 -29.43 -25.64
C THR A 508 5.24 -28.62 -25.55
N ASP A 509 4.94 -28.08 -24.36
CA ASP A 509 3.79 -27.21 -24.13
C ASP A 509 3.88 -25.90 -24.94
N LEU A 510 5.07 -25.29 -24.99
CA LEU A 510 5.34 -24.10 -25.80
C LEU A 510 5.18 -24.40 -27.30
N LEU A 511 5.77 -25.49 -27.79
CA LEU A 511 5.70 -25.88 -29.20
C LEU A 511 4.26 -26.08 -29.67
N ARG A 512 3.40 -26.68 -28.82
CA ARG A 512 1.98 -26.86 -29.14
C ARG A 512 1.29 -25.51 -29.38
N GLU A 513 1.51 -24.55 -28.47
CA GLU A 513 0.92 -23.21 -28.57
C GLU A 513 1.43 -22.47 -29.81
N LEU A 514 2.75 -22.48 -30.05
CA LEU A 514 3.37 -21.80 -31.19
C LEU A 514 2.87 -22.37 -32.53
N LYS A 515 2.63 -23.68 -32.61
CA LYS A 515 2.02 -24.32 -33.79
C LYS A 515 0.57 -23.89 -33.99
N THR A 516 -0.24 -23.87 -32.91
CA THR A 516 -1.64 -23.42 -32.98
C THR A 516 -1.74 -21.96 -33.42
N GLU A 517 -0.81 -21.11 -32.99
CA GLU A 517 -0.79 -19.68 -33.33
C GLU A 517 0.00 -19.34 -34.61
N SER A 518 0.58 -20.35 -35.29
CA SER A 518 1.35 -20.18 -36.54
C SER A 518 2.64 -19.35 -36.42
N TRP A 519 3.34 -19.42 -35.27
CA TRP A 519 4.68 -18.84 -35.09
C TRP A 519 5.77 -19.80 -35.57
N HIS A 520 5.88 -19.99 -36.88
CA HIS A 520 6.71 -21.04 -37.50
C HIS A 520 8.20 -20.97 -37.14
N TYR A 521 8.80 -19.77 -37.17
CA TYR A 521 10.20 -19.57 -36.80
C TYR A 521 10.49 -19.92 -35.34
N LEU A 522 9.64 -19.49 -34.39
CA LEU A 522 9.84 -19.83 -32.97
C LEU A 522 9.62 -21.32 -32.72
N ALA A 523 8.63 -21.92 -33.39
CA ALA A 523 8.38 -23.36 -33.31
C ALA A 523 9.58 -24.18 -33.81
N SER A 524 10.27 -23.73 -34.87
CA SER A 524 11.46 -24.42 -35.37
C SER A 524 12.65 -24.29 -34.40
N GLN A 525 12.83 -23.14 -33.74
CA GLN A 525 13.82 -22.99 -32.68
C GLN A 525 13.54 -23.91 -31.47
N THR A 526 12.28 -23.97 -31.01
CA THR A 526 11.90 -24.87 -29.90
C THR A 526 12.08 -26.36 -30.27
N LEU A 527 11.91 -26.73 -31.55
CA LEU A 527 12.22 -28.09 -32.00
C LEU A 527 13.71 -28.43 -31.87
N LEU A 528 14.61 -27.47 -32.17
CA LEU A 528 16.06 -27.66 -31.99
C LEU A 528 16.41 -27.88 -30.51
N GLU A 529 15.81 -27.10 -29.62
CA GLU A 529 15.97 -27.26 -28.17
C GLU A 529 15.47 -28.64 -27.70
N LEU A 530 14.29 -29.07 -28.14
CA LEU A 530 13.74 -30.40 -27.85
C LEU A 530 14.63 -31.54 -28.36
N ALA A 531 15.17 -31.43 -29.57
CA ALA A 531 16.08 -32.42 -30.13
C ALA A 531 17.33 -32.57 -29.24
N SER A 532 17.90 -31.44 -28.78
CA SER A 532 19.02 -31.46 -27.84
C SER A 532 18.65 -32.15 -26.51
N CYS A 533 17.43 -31.91 -26.00
CA CYS A 533 16.95 -32.54 -24.77
C CYS A 533 16.82 -34.05 -24.92
N TYR A 534 16.14 -34.52 -25.97
CA TYR A 534 15.94 -35.95 -26.22
C TYR A 534 17.27 -36.68 -26.46
N GLN A 535 18.23 -36.02 -27.12
CA GLN A 535 19.58 -36.55 -27.27
C GLN A 535 20.27 -36.76 -25.91
N LYS A 536 20.21 -35.77 -25.02
CA LYS A 536 20.80 -35.86 -23.66
C LYS A 536 20.10 -36.88 -22.77
N MET A 537 18.81 -37.11 -22.97
CA MET A 537 18.02 -38.11 -22.25
C MET A 537 18.18 -39.54 -22.80
N GLU A 538 18.90 -39.70 -23.92
CA GLU A 538 18.99 -40.94 -24.69
C GLU A 538 17.62 -41.48 -25.17
N ASP A 539 16.61 -40.60 -25.27
CA ASP A 539 15.28 -40.93 -25.79
C ASP A 539 15.31 -41.01 -27.32
N SER A 540 15.72 -42.17 -27.82
CA SER A 540 15.94 -42.41 -29.24
C SER A 540 14.64 -42.28 -30.05
N VAL A 541 13.47 -42.57 -29.46
CA VAL A 541 12.17 -42.50 -30.16
C VAL A 541 11.77 -41.06 -30.41
N ASN A 542 11.74 -40.23 -29.35
CA ASN A 542 11.34 -38.84 -29.49
C ASN A 542 12.40 -37.98 -30.18
N TYR A 543 13.69 -38.33 -30.04
CA TYR A 543 14.76 -37.73 -30.84
C TYR A 543 14.52 -37.96 -32.33
N THR A 544 14.24 -39.20 -32.75
CA THR A 544 13.97 -39.54 -34.16
C THR A 544 12.77 -38.75 -34.71
N LYS A 545 11.67 -38.67 -33.96
CA LYS A 545 10.49 -37.88 -34.35
C LYS A 545 10.80 -36.40 -34.51
N THR A 546 11.59 -35.83 -33.60
CA THR A 546 11.93 -34.40 -33.60
C THR A 546 12.87 -34.07 -34.76
N CYS A 547 13.89 -34.91 -35.02
CA CYS A 547 14.79 -34.76 -36.18
C CYS A 547 14.04 -34.79 -37.52
N SER A 548 13.07 -35.69 -37.66
CA SER A 548 12.18 -35.73 -38.81
C SER A 548 11.42 -34.40 -38.98
N ALA A 549 10.80 -33.90 -37.92
CA ALA A 549 10.08 -32.63 -37.95
C ALA A 549 10.98 -31.45 -38.36
N ILE A 550 12.19 -31.36 -37.78
CA ILE A 550 13.18 -30.31 -38.09
C ILE A 550 13.58 -30.34 -39.57
N SER A 551 13.83 -31.52 -40.14
CA SER A 551 14.23 -31.65 -41.55
C SER A 551 13.18 -31.09 -42.53
N CYS A 552 11.91 -31.07 -42.11
CA CYS A 552 10.78 -30.58 -42.89
C CYS A 552 10.45 -29.10 -42.65
N CYS A 553 11.06 -28.44 -41.66
CA CYS A 553 10.81 -27.03 -41.35
C CYS A 553 11.45 -26.11 -42.41
N LEU A 554 10.63 -25.45 -43.23
CA LEU A 554 11.10 -24.53 -44.28
C LEU A 554 11.74 -23.25 -43.74
N ASP A 555 11.43 -22.86 -42.50
CA ASP A 555 11.98 -21.67 -41.84
C ASP A 555 13.44 -21.83 -41.38
N LEU A 556 14.00 -23.04 -41.45
CA LEU A 556 15.38 -23.33 -41.09
C LEU A 556 16.27 -23.37 -42.33
N GLU A 557 17.54 -22.99 -42.14
CA GLU A 557 18.55 -23.07 -43.19
C GLU A 557 18.69 -24.51 -43.71
N THR A 558 18.91 -24.65 -45.03
CA THR A 558 19.07 -25.96 -45.68
C THR A 558 20.14 -26.81 -45.01
N LEU A 559 21.24 -26.21 -44.56
CA LEU A 559 22.33 -26.91 -43.88
C LEU A 559 21.89 -27.56 -42.56
N VAL A 560 21.09 -26.84 -41.77
CA VAL A 560 20.51 -27.36 -40.51
C VAL A 560 19.56 -28.51 -40.82
N ARG A 561 18.68 -28.33 -41.82
CA ARG A 561 17.71 -29.36 -42.21
C ARG A 561 18.38 -30.63 -42.71
N THR A 562 19.43 -30.50 -43.52
CA THR A 562 20.21 -31.65 -44.02
C THR A 562 20.92 -32.37 -42.87
N PHE A 563 21.52 -31.63 -41.92
CA PHE A 563 22.13 -32.22 -40.74
C PHE A 563 21.14 -33.07 -39.94
N TYR A 564 19.95 -32.53 -39.63
CA TYR A 564 18.94 -33.25 -38.87
C TYR A 564 18.27 -34.39 -39.67
N PHE A 565 18.27 -34.32 -41.00
CA PHE A 565 17.87 -35.44 -41.85
C PHE A 565 18.86 -36.62 -41.74
N ASP A 566 20.16 -36.35 -41.75
CA ASP A 566 21.19 -37.37 -41.55
C ASP A 566 21.12 -37.98 -40.15
N GLU A 567 20.92 -37.16 -39.12
CA GLU A 567 20.72 -37.62 -37.75
C GLU A 567 19.44 -38.46 -37.59
N PHE A 568 18.36 -38.08 -38.26
CA PHE A 568 17.14 -38.89 -38.34
C PHE A 568 17.43 -40.28 -38.92
N LEU A 569 18.12 -40.37 -40.06
CA LEU A 569 18.46 -41.66 -40.69
C LEU A 569 19.35 -42.53 -39.81
N LYS A 570 20.35 -41.93 -39.14
CA LYS A 570 21.22 -42.66 -38.19
C LYS A 570 20.42 -43.21 -37.00
N SER A 571 19.58 -42.37 -36.41
CA SER A 571 18.76 -42.75 -35.26
C SER A 571 17.73 -43.83 -35.62
N LEU A 572 17.12 -43.74 -36.82
CA LEU A 572 16.18 -44.74 -37.32
C LEU A 572 16.83 -46.12 -37.50
N LYS A 573 18.04 -46.18 -38.07
CA LYS A 573 18.81 -47.43 -38.21
C LYS A 573 19.11 -48.04 -36.84
N LYS A 574 19.54 -47.22 -35.87
CA LYS A 574 19.79 -47.65 -34.49
C LYS A 574 18.54 -48.24 -33.83
N LEU A 575 17.36 -47.64 -34.06
CA LEU A 575 16.08 -48.15 -33.55
C LEU A 575 15.68 -49.48 -34.20
N GLN A 576 15.92 -49.65 -35.51
CA GLN A 576 15.65 -50.90 -36.23
C GLN A 576 16.54 -52.05 -35.74
N GLU A 577 17.80 -51.75 -35.39
CA GLU A 577 18.77 -52.72 -34.86
C GLU A 577 18.43 -53.20 -33.43
N LEU A 578 17.74 -52.38 -32.63
CA LEU A 578 17.33 -52.68 -31.24
C LEU A 578 16.16 -53.69 -31.12
N ARG A 579 15.67 -54.23 -32.25
CA ARG A 579 14.87 -55.47 -32.40
C ARG A 579 13.62 -55.70 -31.53
N ASN A 580 13.07 -54.70 -30.85
CA ASN A 580 11.83 -54.85 -30.08
C ASN A 580 10.90 -53.63 -30.11
N VAL A 581 11.06 -52.75 -31.10
CA VAL A 581 10.26 -51.53 -31.22
C VAL A 581 9.49 -51.59 -32.54
N ASP A 582 8.18 -51.78 -32.47
CA ASP A 582 7.29 -51.73 -33.63
C ASP A 582 7.19 -50.27 -34.11
N ILE A 583 7.89 -49.97 -35.21
CA ILE A 583 8.03 -48.62 -35.78
C ILE A 583 6.70 -48.13 -36.35
N ASP A 584 5.85 -49.04 -36.82
CA ASP A 584 4.51 -48.75 -37.33
C ASP A 584 3.54 -48.42 -36.19
N ALA A 585 3.72 -49.04 -35.01
CA ALA A 585 2.93 -48.73 -33.80
C ALA A 585 3.27 -47.38 -33.15
N LEU A 586 4.42 -46.77 -33.47
CA LEU A 586 4.91 -45.54 -32.83
C LEU A 586 4.52 -44.24 -33.53
N ASN A 587 3.68 -44.28 -34.58
CA ASN A 587 3.31 -43.13 -35.42
C ASN A 587 4.49 -42.35 -36.02
N VAL A 588 5.70 -42.93 -36.06
CA VAL A 588 6.88 -42.28 -36.67
C VAL A 588 6.65 -42.10 -38.17
N VAL A 589 6.00 -43.08 -38.81
CA VAL A 589 5.64 -43.06 -40.23
C VAL A 589 4.48 -42.12 -40.54
N ALA A 590 3.49 -41.99 -39.65
CA ALA A 590 2.37 -41.06 -39.83
C ALA A 590 2.81 -39.57 -39.77
N VAL A 591 3.79 -39.24 -38.92
CA VAL A 591 4.40 -37.90 -38.86
C VAL A 591 5.18 -37.60 -40.14
N LEU A 592 5.82 -38.60 -40.76
CA LEU A 592 6.48 -38.45 -42.07
C LEU A 592 5.45 -38.11 -43.16
N ASP A 593 4.30 -38.78 -43.20
CA ASP A 593 3.26 -38.53 -44.23
C ASP A 593 2.65 -37.11 -44.14
N ASP A 594 2.48 -36.59 -42.92
CA ASP A 594 1.99 -35.22 -42.70
C ASP A 594 3.02 -34.13 -43.05
N HIS A 595 4.33 -34.42 -42.90
CA HIS A 595 5.40 -33.43 -43.13
C HIS A 595 6.03 -33.52 -44.53
N PHE A 596 6.03 -34.70 -45.14
CA PHE A 596 6.50 -34.98 -46.50
C PHE A 596 5.34 -35.04 -47.49
N LYS A 597 4.31 -34.18 -47.37
CA LYS A 597 3.40 -33.91 -48.49
C LYS A 597 4.19 -33.28 -49.64
N VAL A 598 4.89 -34.13 -50.37
CA VAL A 598 5.40 -33.90 -51.71
C VAL A 598 4.13 -33.75 -52.54
N GLY A 599 3.75 -32.51 -52.82
CA GLY A 599 2.76 -32.24 -53.85
C GLY A 599 3.25 -32.89 -55.14
N PHE A 600 2.51 -33.89 -55.60
CA PHE A 600 2.49 -34.24 -57.01
C PHE A 600 1.69 -33.19 -57.77
#